data_AF-A0A345Y1A6-F1
#
_entry.id   AF-A0A345Y1A6-F1
#
_cell.length_a   1.000
_cell.length_b   1.000
_cell.length_c   1.000
_cell.angle_alpha   90.00
_cell.angle_beta   90.00
_cell.angle_gamma   90.00
#
_symmetry.space_group_name_H-M   'P 1'
#
loop_
_entity.id
_entity.type
_entity.pdbx_description
1 polymer ?
#
loop_
_entity_poly.entity_id
_entity_poly.type
_entity_poly.pdbx_seq_one_letter_code
_entity_poly.pdbx_strand_id
1 'polypeptide(L)'
;MAHYPTNYDRWVHLALRDLPAKDVPPRHRWRLETVTGPDSPAGVAVVAVRIRGIEPLPGELVRPAHRAVCLSPDAVREAEQ
;
A
#
# COMPACT_ATOMS: atom_id res chain seq x y z
N MET A 1 -9.69 -6.02 -5.10
CA MET A 1 -9.08 -5.11 -4.11
C MET A 1 -9.71 -5.40 -2.77
N ALA A 2 -9.04 -5.05 -1.67
CA ALA A 2 -9.56 -5.20 -0.32
C ALA A 2 -9.44 -3.87 0.45
N HIS A 3 -10.33 -3.66 1.41
CA HIS A 3 -10.42 -2.44 2.20
C HIS A 3 -9.82 -2.70 3.57
N TYR A 4 -8.84 -1.88 3.96
CA TYR A 4 -8.12 -2.05 5.23
C TYR A 4 -8.15 -0.75 6.05
N PRO A 5 -8.29 -0.85 7.38
CA PRO A 5 -8.04 0.29 8.26
C PRO A 5 -6.55 0.64 8.24
N THR A 6 -6.21 1.91 8.45
CA THR A 6 -4.83 2.41 8.56
C THR A 6 -4.46 2.67 10.02
N ASN A 7 -3.17 2.79 10.32
CA ASN A 7 -2.67 3.12 11.66
C ASN A 7 -2.86 4.60 12.08
N TYR A 8 -3.77 5.33 11.44
CA TYR A 8 -4.12 6.72 11.74
C TYR A 8 -5.61 6.99 11.51
N ASP A 9 -6.43 5.99 11.86
CA ASP A 9 -7.90 6.03 11.85
C ASP A 9 -8.51 6.47 10.52
N ARG A 10 -7.95 6.00 9.41
CA ARG A 10 -8.53 6.10 8.06
C ARG A 10 -8.62 4.72 7.44
N TRP A 11 -9.17 4.63 6.23
CA TRP A 11 -9.21 3.40 5.46
C TRP A 11 -8.56 3.58 4.09
N VAL A 12 -8.09 2.47 3.52
CA VAL A 12 -7.45 2.44 2.19
C VAL A 12 -7.86 1.20 1.39
N HIS A 13 -8.03 1.36 0.09
CA HIS A 13 -8.22 0.26 -0.85
C HIS A 13 -6.89 -0.22 -1.41
N LEU A 14 -6.56 -1.47 -1.13
CA LEU A 14 -5.32 -2.12 -1.53
C LEU A 14 -5.55 -3.20 -2.59
N ALA A 15 -4.56 -3.40 -3.45
CA ALA A 15 -4.51 -4.53 -4.35
C ALA A 15 -4.51 -5.86 -3.59
N LEU A 16 -4.86 -6.95 -4.26
CA LEU A 16 -4.86 -8.27 -3.62
C LEU A 16 -3.47 -8.92 -3.58
N ARG A 17 -2.54 -8.41 -4.38
CA ARG A 17 -1.19 -8.95 -4.53
C ARG A 17 -0.16 -7.87 -4.21
N ASP A 18 0.95 -8.30 -3.65
CA ASP A 18 2.14 -7.47 -3.53
C ASP A 18 2.88 -7.38 -4.86
N LEU A 19 3.56 -6.26 -5.07
CA LEU A 19 4.43 -6.00 -6.21
C LEU A 19 5.80 -5.53 -5.71
N PRO A 20 6.87 -5.71 -6.49
CA PRO A 20 8.16 -5.10 -6.18
C PRO A 20 8.05 -3.58 -6.07
N ALA A 21 8.77 -2.97 -5.13
CA ALA A 21 8.72 -1.54 -4.88
C ALA A 21 9.08 -0.70 -6.11
N LYS A 22 10.00 -1.20 -6.96
CA LYS A 22 10.38 -0.54 -8.22
C LYS A 22 9.21 -0.37 -9.19
N ASP A 23 8.19 -1.22 -9.11
CA ASP A 23 7.03 -1.22 -10.02
C ASP A 23 5.85 -0.41 -9.46
N VAL A 24 6.00 0.18 -8.27
CA VAL A 24 4.94 0.92 -7.57
C VAL A 24 5.45 2.32 -7.22
N PRO A 25 4.75 3.41 -7.59
CA PRO A 25 5.17 4.76 -7.18
C PRO A 25 5.19 4.92 -5.66
N PRO A 26 6.16 5.64 -5.06
CA PRO A 26 6.31 5.76 -3.60
C PRO A 26 5.03 6.16 -2.86
N ARG A 27 4.25 7.09 -3.43
CA ARG A 27 2.97 7.55 -2.87
C ARG A 27 1.90 6.45 -2.74
N HIS A 28 2.09 5.33 -3.45
CA HIS A 28 1.13 4.24 -3.58
C HIS A 28 1.61 2.97 -2.86
N ARG A 29 2.74 3.00 -2.15
CA ARG A 29 3.33 1.86 -1.45
C ARG A 29 2.81 1.74 -0.02
N TRP A 30 2.29 0.56 0.31
CA TRP A 30 1.80 0.21 1.64
C TRP A 30 2.37 -1.12 2.09
N ARG A 31 2.28 -1.38 3.39
CA ARG A 31 2.47 -2.70 3.99
C ARG A 31 1.22 -3.06 4.78
N LEU A 32 0.94 -4.36 4.88
CA LEU A 32 -0.03 -4.88 5.81
C LEU A 32 0.72 -5.35 7.05
N GLU A 33 0.38 -4.78 8.19
CA GLU A 33 0.95 -5.16 9.47
C GLU A 33 -0.10 -5.82 10.34
N THR A 34 0.31 -6.89 10.99
CA THR A 34 -0.48 -7.58 11.98
C THR A 34 -0.26 -6.89 13.32
N VAL A 35 -1.31 -6.29 13.87
CA VAL A 35 -1.29 -5.65 15.18
C VAL A 35 -2.12 -6.44 16.17
N THR A 36 -1.61 -6.60 17.37
CA THR A 36 -2.35 -7.18 18.49
C THR A 36 -3.14 -6.05 19.14
N GLY A 37 -4.47 -6.16 19.20
CA GLY A 37 -5.33 -5.08 19.70
C GLY A 37 -6.49 -5.62 20.52
N PRO A 38 -6.88 -4.94 21.62
CA PRO A 38 -7.99 -5.36 22.48
C PRO A 38 -9.34 -5.33 21.75
N ASP A 39 -9.47 -4.54 20.68
CA ASP A 39 -10.71 -4.35 19.92
C ASP A 39 -10.91 -5.36 18.77
N SER A 40 -9.99 -6.33 18.58
CA SER A 40 -10.18 -7.41 17.61
C SER A 40 -10.82 -8.64 18.28
N PRO A 41 -11.90 -9.22 17.73
CA PRO A 41 -12.51 -10.45 18.25
C PRO A 41 -11.54 -11.64 18.32
N ALA A 42 -10.49 -11.61 17.50
CA ALA A 42 -9.44 -12.63 17.44
C ALA A 42 -8.16 -12.20 18.18
N GLY A 43 -8.14 -11.05 18.86
CA GLY A 43 -6.95 -10.43 19.46
C GLY A 43 -5.92 -9.90 18.45
N VAL A 44 -6.19 -10.07 17.15
CA VAL A 44 -5.26 -9.73 16.06
C VAL A 44 -6.03 -8.97 14.97
N ALA A 45 -5.56 -7.79 14.60
CA ALA A 45 -6.08 -7.00 13.49
C ALA A 45 -5.00 -6.79 12.43
N VAL A 46 -5.41 -6.57 11.18
CA VAL A 46 -4.50 -6.23 10.08
C VAL A 46 -4.75 -4.78 9.71
N VAL A 47 -3.70 -3.96 9.79
CA VAL A 47 -3.75 -2.54 9.42
C VAL A 47 -2.83 -2.26 8.25
N ALA A 48 -3.23 -1.31 7.41
CA ALA A 48 -2.43 -0.80 6.32
C ALA A 48 -1.54 0.35 6.80
N VAL A 49 -0.23 0.17 6.66
CA VAL A 49 0.77 1.17 7.02
C VAL A 49 1.37 1.74 5.74
N ARG A 50 1.33 3.07 5.59
CA ARG A 50 1.97 3.74 4.46
C ARG A 50 3.48 3.75 4.69
N ILE A 51 4.25 3.30 3.71
CA ILE A 51 5.70 3.34 3.82
C ILE A 51 6.13 4.81 3.74
N ARG A 52 6.64 5.34 4.85
CA ARG A 52 7.22 6.69 4.97
C ARG A 52 8.54 6.54 5.73
N GLY A 53 9.63 7.09 5.19
CA GLY A 53 10.95 6.99 5.80
C GLY A 53 11.93 6.26 4.90
N ILE A 54 12.44 5.11 5.35
CA ILE A 54 13.40 4.32 4.57
C ILE A 54 12.71 3.79 3.32
N GLU A 55 13.25 4.19 2.18
CA GLU A 55 12.78 3.73 0.89
C GLU A 55 13.03 2.21 0.78
N PRO A 56 12.00 1.41 0.45
CA PRO A 56 12.16 -0.03 0.29
C PRO A 56 13.11 -0.32 -0.86
N LEU A 57 13.87 -1.41 -0.75
CA LEU A 57 14.73 -1.84 -1.85
C LEU A 57 13.88 -2.12 -3.10
N PRO A 58 14.42 -1.95 -4.33
CA PRO A 58 13.67 -2.14 -5.57
C PRO A 58 12.90 -3.47 -5.68
N GLY A 59 13.44 -4.54 -5.09
CA GLY A 59 12.84 -5.87 -5.07
C GLY A 59 11.95 -6.18 -3.86
N GLU A 60 11.93 -5.31 -2.84
CA GLU A 60 11.06 -5.51 -1.68
C GLU A 60 9.59 -5.43 -2.08
N LEU A 61 8.79 -6.32 -1.50
CA LEU A 61 7.38 -6.40 -1.78
C LEU A 61 6.62 -5.32 -1.03
N VAL A 62 5.78 -4.60 -1.76
CA VAL A 62 4.86 -3.59 -1.24
C VAL A 62 3.46 -3.89 -1.73
N ARG A 63 2.48 -3.51 -0.93
CA ARG A 63 1.06 -3.62 -1.24
C ARG A 63 0.61 -2.32 -1.92
N PRO A 64 0.28 -2.34 -3.22
CA PRO A 64 -0.18 -1.13 -3.89
C PRO A 64 -1.55 -0.72 -3.33
N ALA A 65 -1.69 0.55 -2.96
CA ALA A 65 -2.98 1.19 -3.13
C ALA A 65 -3.13 1.47 -4.63
N HIS A 66 -4.34 1.40 -5.19
CA HIS A 66 -4.62 1.55 -6.64
C HIS A 66 -4.03 0.45 -7.55
N ARG A 67 -4.79 0.10 -8.60
CA ARG A 67 -4.32 -0.76 -9.68
C ARG A 67 -3.43 0.13 -10.54
N ALA A 68 -2.14 -0.15 -10.64
CA ALA A 68 -1.34 0.39 -11.73
C ALA A 68 -1.86 -0.26 -13.02
N VAL A 69 -2.88 0.35 -13.62
CA VAL A 69 -3.22 0.07 -15.01
C VAL A 69 -2.23 0.92 -15.79
N CYS A 70 -1.27 0.29 -16.47
CA CYS A 70 -0.48 0.99 -17.48
C CYS A 70 -1.48 1.59 -18.48
N LEU A 71 -1.68 2.90 -18.43
CA LEU A 71 -2.49 3.63 -19.40
C LEU A 71 -1.52 4.41 -20.29
N SER A 72 -0.79 3.73 -21.18
CA SER A 72 0.10 4.34 -22.17
C SER A 72 1.33 5.10 -21.62
N PRO A 73 2.50 5.07 -22.31
CA PRO A 73 3.67 5.88 -21.96
C PRO A 73 3.39 7.38 -21.82
N ASP A 74 2.37 7.91 -22.52
CA ASP A 74 2.06 9.35 -22.53
C ASP A 74 1.39 9.86 -21.24
N ALA A 75 0.68 9.01 -20.49
CA ALA A 75 -0.06 9.44 -19.31
C ALA A 75 0.82 9.66 -18.06
N VAL A 76 2.09 9.26 -18.10
CA VAL A 76 3.02 9.40 -16.96
C VAL A 76 3.47 10.85 -16.79
N ARG A 77 3.56 11.62 -17.89
CA ARG A 77 4.11 12.99 -17.89
C ARG A 77 3.21 14.03 -17.24
N GLU A 78 1.91 13.76 -17.09
CA GLU A 78 0.94 14.69 -16.50
C GLU A 78 0.78 14.54 -14.98
N ALA A 79 1.29 13.46 -14.38
CA ALA A 79 1.07 13.14 -12.97
C ALA A 79 2.16 13.66 -12.01
N GLU A 80 3.15 14.40 -12.54
CA GLU A 80 4.33 14.92 -11.83
C GLU A 80 4.42 16.47 -11.80
N GLN A 81 3.32 17.19 -12.05
CA GLN A 81 3.20 18.62 -11.70
C GLN A 81 2.54 18.79 -10.32
#